data_AF-U7V1Q4-F1
#
_entry.id   AF-U7V1Q4-F1
#
_cell.length_a   1.000
_cell.length_b   1.000
_cell.length_c   1.000
_cell.angle_alpha   90.00
_cell.angle_beta   90.00
_cell.angle_gamma   90.00
#
_symmetry.space_group_name_H-M   'P 1'
#
loop_
_entity.id
_entity.type
_entity.pdbx_description
1 polymer ?
#
loop_
_entity_poly.entity_id
_entity_poly.type
_entity_poly.pdbx_seq_one_letter_code
_entity_poly.pdbx_strand_id
1 'polypeptide(L)'
;MDEHSVAGLYSAIGFFTTALTYAFVTGDLGPLDHLPFNEADTNTFKQEIQEARRKMNGAWYEEFKIALALTAAQPTQDGDNYNWPAKYIFSLGSFVVRRGVPVDLPSNKQSSTEEALITAQYKDGRWVFPNTKDSGGGGSFGSSGGNFKV
;
A
#
# COMPACT_ATOMS: atom_id res chain seq x y z
N MET A 1 -3.12 2.57 -16.70
CA MET A 1 -1.78 2.65 -16.06
C MET A 1 -0.69 2.89 -17.10
N ASP A 2 -0.99 2.65 -18.37
CA ASP A 2 -0.01 2.67 -19.47
C ASP A 2 -0.15 3.94 -20.33
N GLU A 3 -0.87 4.95 -19.82
CA GLU A 3 -0.96 6.26 -20.47
C GLU A 3 0.06 7.20 -19.81
N HIS A 4 0.85 7.89 -20.62
CA HIS A 4 1.79 8.92 -20.17
C HIS A 4 1.05 10.21 -19.81
N SER A 5 0.23 10.15 -18.76
CA SER A 5 -0.59 11.26 -18.28
C SER A 5 -0.67 11.26 -16.76
N VAL A 6 -1.01 12.42 -16.17
CA VAL A 6 -1.27 12.53 -14.72
C VAL A 6 -2.41 11.60 -14.30
N ALA A 7 -3.42 11.40 -15.16
CA ALA A 7 -4.50 10.44 -14.92
C ALA A 7 -4.01 8.98 -14.97
N GLY A 8 -3.05 8.68 -15.85
CA GLY A 8 -2.36 7.40 -15.90
C GLY A 8 -1.59 7.09 -14.61
N LEU A 9 -0.88 8.09 -14.07
CA LEU A 9 -0.16 7.99 -12.80
C LEU A 9 -1.14 7.79 -11.62
N TYR A 10 -2.20 8.59 -11.57
CA TYR A 10 -3.27 8.43 -10.58
C TYR A 10 -3.84 7.01 -10.57
N SER A 11 -4.08 6.46 -11.77
CA SER A 11 -4.59 5.10 -11.93
C SER A 11 -3.59 4.03 -11.46
N ALA A 12 -2.28 4.23 -11.70
CA ALA A 12 -1.24 3.32 -11.22
C ALA A 12 -1.15 3.30 -9.68
N ILE A 13 -1.28 4.46 -9.04
CA ILE A 13 -1.31 4.59 -7.58
C ILE A 13 -2.54 3.86 -7.01
N GLY A 14 -3.72 4.08 -7.59
CA GLY A 14 -4.95 3.41 -7.16
C GLY A 14 -4.90 1.90 -7.32
N PHE A 15 -4.31 1.40 -8.42
CA PHE A 15 -4.10 -0.03 -8.59
C PHE A 15 -3.15 -0.61 -7.56
N PHE A 16 -2.04 0.08 -7.27
CA PHE A 16 -1.09 -0.37 -6.27
C PHE A 16 -1.75 -0.63 -4.91
N THR A 17 -2.48 0.34 -4.36
CA THR A 17 -3.13 0.19 -3.06
C THR A 17 -4.27 -0.84 -3.09
N THR A 18 -4.99 -0.94 -4.20
CA THR A 18 -6.06 -1.93 -4.40
C THR A 18 -5.51 -3.35 -4.48
N ALA A 19 -4.41 -3.56 -5.22
CA ALA A 19 -3.77 -4.87 -5.36
C ALA A 19 -3.20 -5.36 -4.03
N LEU A 20 -2.56 -4.48 -3.24
CA LEU A 20 -2.10 -4.82 -1.89
C LEU A 20 -3.27 -5.19 -0.97
N THR A 21 -4.34 -4.40 -0.99
CA THR A 21 -5.55 -4.66 -0.18
C THR A 21 -6.18 -5.99 -0.56
N TYR A 22 -6.37 -6.24 -1.85
CA TYR A 22 -6.91 -7.49 -2.38
C TYR A 22 -6.05 -8.69 -1.99
N ALA A 23 -4.74 -8.60 -2.20
CA ALA A 23 -3.79 -9.67 -1.88
C ALA A 23 -3.80 -10.01 -0.38
N PHE A 24 -3.91 -9.01 0.49
CA PHE A 24 -4.00 -9.24 1.92
C PHE A 24 -5.32 -9.91 2.34
N VAL A 25 -6.44 -9.41 1.83
CA VAL A 25 -7.77 -9.92 2.19
C VAL A 25 -7.95 -11.35 1.66
N THR A 26 -7.71 -11.56 0.37
CA THR A 26 -8.00 -12.83 -0.31
C THR A 26 -6.87 -13.84 -0.19
N GLY A 27 -5.62 -13.38 -0.17
CA GLY A 27 -4.45 -14.24 -0.27
C GLY A 27 -3.97 -14.52 -1.67
N ASP A 28 -4.69 -14.04 -2.68
CA ASP A 28 -4.25 -14.16 -4.06
C ASP A 28 -3.22 -13.05 -4.34
N LEU A 29 -1.99 -13.49 -4.60
CA LEU A 29 -0.84 -12.60 -4.85
C LEU A 29 -0.64 -12.29 -6.34
N GLY A 30 -1.41 -12.91 -7.23
CA GLY A 30 -1.29 -12.72 -8.68
C GLY A 30 -1.35 -11.26 -9.13
N PRO A 31 -2.25 -10.42 -8.58
CA PRO A 31 -2.30 -9.00 -8.96
C PRO A 31 -1.01 -8.22 -8.65
N LEU A 32 -0.18 -8.68 -7.72
CA LEU A 32 1.06 -8.01 -7.35
C LEU A 32 2.12 -8.08 -8.47
N ASP A 33 2.04 -9.07 -9.35
CA ASP A 33 2.96 -9.22 -10.50
C ASP A 33 2.82 -8.10 -11.54
N HIS A 34 1.70 -7.37 -11.50
CA HIS A 34 1.42 -6.26 -12.41
C HIS A 34 1.73 -4.89 -11.80
N LEU A 35 2.31 -4.85 -10.61
CA LEU A 35 2.63 -3.60 -9.95
C LEU A 35 3.74 -2.81 -10.67
N PRO A 36 3.74 -1.48 -10.53
CA PRO A 36 4.75 -0.59 -11.11
C PRO A 36 6.13 -0.66 -10.39
N PHE A 37 6.47 -1.78 -9.74
CA PHE A 37 7.73 -1.97 -9.02
C PHE A 37 8.66 -2.96 -9.74
N ASN A 38 9.92 -2.99 -9.33
CA ASN A 38 10.85 -4.03 -9.75
C ASN A 38 10.50 -5.39 -9.09
N GLU A 39 11.06 -6.47 -9.62
CA GLU A 39 10.76 -7.83 -9.13
C GLU A 39 11.13 -8.02 -7.65
N ALA A 40 12.23 -7.41 -7.18
CA ALA A 40 12.67 -7.54 -5.79
C ALA A 40 11.67 -6.89 -4.80
N ASP A 41 11.18 -5.70 -5.13
CA ASP A 41 10.16 -4.99 -4.35
C ASP A 41 8.83 -5.74 -4.39
N THR A 42 8.40 -6.23 -5.57
CA THR A 42 7.21 -7.07 -5.71
C THR A 42 7.29 -8.33 -4.85
N ASN A 43 8.44 -9.02 -4.87
CA ASN A 43 8.67 -10.21 -4.04
C ASN A 43 8.67 -9.87 -2.54
N THR A 44 9.18 -8.70 -2.16
CA THR A 44 9.13 -8.22 -0.77
C THR A 44 7.68 -8.05 -0.32
N PHE A 45 6.83 -7.37 -1.10
CA PHE A 45 5.41 -7.22 -0.77
C PHE A 45 4.70 -8.58 -0.62
N LYS A 46 4.97 -9.52 -1.53
CA LYS A 46 4.43 -10.88 -1.46
C LYS A 46 4.81 -11.57 -0.15
N GLN A 47 6.08 -11.51 0.24
CA GLN A 47 6.57 -12.10 1.48
C GLN A 47 5.91 -11.46 2.70
N GLU A 48 5.89 -10.12 2.78
CA GLU A 48 5.30 -9.42 3.91
C GLU A 48 3.81 -9.73 4.07
N ILE A 49 3.04 -9.76 2.98
CA ILE A 49 1.61 -10.11 3.02
C ILE A 49 1.43 -11.55 3.50
N GLN A 50 2.20 -12.50 2.97
CA GLN A 50 2.11 -13.89 3.42
C GLN A 50 2.44 -14.04 4.90
N GLU A 51 3.50 -13.40 5.38
CA GLU A 51 3.89 -13.42 6.78
C GLU A 51 2.81 -12.82 7.68
N ALA A 52 2.25 -11.67 7.28
CA ALA A 52 1.17 -11.00 8.00
C ALA A 52 -0.05 -11.91 8.14
N ARG A 53 -0.50 -12.51 7.02
CA ARG A 53 -1.65 -13.41 7.01
C ARG A 53 -1.40 -14.66 7.86
N ARG A 54 -0.17 -15.20 7.85
CA ARG A 54 0.23 -16.29 8.73
C ARG A 54 0.13 -15.90 10.20
N LYS A 55 0.61 -14.70 10.58
CA LYS A 55 0.51 -14.17 11.94
C LYS A 55 -0.94 -13.94 12.38
N MET A 56 -1.83 -13.56 11.46
CA MET A 56 -3.27 -13.43 11.74
C MET A 56 -3.94 -14.77 12.04
N ASN A 57 -3.38 -15.89 11.57
CA ASN A 57 -3.87 -17.24 11.84
C ASN A 57 -5.40 -17.39 11.59
N GLY A 58 -5.84 -16.91 10.41
CA GLY A 58 -7.25 -16.94 10.01
C GLY A 58 -8.14 -15.85 10.63
N ALA A 59 -7.57 -14.94 11.41
CA ALA A 59 -8.27 -13.72 11.81
C ALA A 59 -8.44 -12.77 10.63
N TRP A 60 -9.51 -11.98 10.65
CA TRP A 60 -9.78 -10.95 9.66
C TRP A 60 -10.35 -9.70 10.31
N TYR A 61 -10.03 -8.55 9.74
CA TYR A 61 -10.45 -7.24 10.23
C TYR A 61 -11.76 -6.84 9.56
N GLU A 62 -12.63 -6.10 10.28
CA GLU A 62 -13.87 -5.55 9.70
C GLU A 62 -13.60 -4.82 8.39
N GLU A 63 -12.54 -4.02 8.38
CA GLU A 63 -12.00 -3.39 7.19
C GLU A 63 -10.50 -3.76 7.14
N PHE A 64 -9.98 -4.11 5.98
CA PHE A 64 -8.55 -3.98 5.72
C PHE A 64 -8.43 -3.13 4.48
N LYS A 65 -7.89 -1.93 4.60
CA LYS A 65 -7.79 -0.99 3.49
C LYS A 65 -6.48 -0.23 3.56
N ILE A 66 -5.81 -0.20 2.41
CA ILE A 66 -4.66 0.66 2.16
C ILE A 66 -5.12 1.72 1.16
N ALA A 67 -4.81 2.99 1.43
CA ALA A 67 -5.10 4.08 0.51
C ALA A 67 -3.97 5.12 0.50
N LEU A 68 -3.82 5.79 -0.64
CA LEU A 68 -2.95 6.95 -0.81
C LEU A 68 -3.83 8.13 -1.20
N ALA A 69 -4.02 9.07 -0.27
CA ALA A 69 -4.79 10.28 -0.49
C ALA A 69 -3.86 11.41 -0.96
N LEU A 70 -3.92 11.75 -2.24
CA LEU A 70 -3.10 12.81 -2.83
C LEU A 70 -3.45 14.17 -2.22
N THR A 71 -2.44 14.92 -1.78
CA THR A 71 -2.64 16.21 -1.09
C THR A 71 -2.44 17.41 -2.00
N ALA A 72 -1.94 17.19 -3.21
CA ALA A 72 -1.85 18.18 -4.28
C ALA A 72 -2.72 17.77 -5.48
N ALA A 73 -3.22 18.76 -6.23
CA ALA A 73 -4.05 18.51 -7.41
C ALA A 73 -3.25 17.88 -8.57
N GLN A 74 -1.96 18.15 -8.66
CA GLN A 74 -1.05 17.62 -9.67
C GLN A 74 0.32 17.31 -9.03
N PRO A 75 1.09 16.35 -9.59
CA PRO A 75 2.47 16.11 -9.17
C PRO A 75 3.39 17.24 -9.63
N THR A 76 4.49 17.45 -8.91
CA THR A 76 5.59 18.31 -9.35
C THR A 76 6.59 17.47 -10.12
N GLN A 77 7.05 17.97 -11.26
CA GLN A 77 8.04 17.29 -12.08
C GLN A 77 9.46 17.82 -11.80
N ASP A 78 10.41 16.90 -11.60
CA ASP A 78 11.84 17.18 -11.49
C ASP A 78 12.61 16.21 -12.39
N GLY A 79 13.05 16.69 -13.56
CA GLY A 79 13.55 15.85 -14.64
C GLY A 79 12.52 14.81 -15.09
N ASP A 80 12.88 13.53 -14.96
CA ASP A 80 11.99 12.39 -15.28
C ASP A 80 11.11 11.95 -14.10
N ASN A 81 11.29 12.54 -12.92
CA ASN A 81 10.56 12.18 -11.71
C ASN A 81 9.30 13.01 -11.56
N TYR A 82 8.18 12.32 -11.32
CA TYR A 82 6.91 12.90 -10.89
C TYR A 82 6.76 12.66 -9.39
N ASN A 83 6.76 13.75 -8.63
CA ASN A 83 6.67 13.75 -7.18
C ASN A 83 5.27 14.20 -6.76
N TRP A 84 4.50 13.30 -6.14
CA TRP A 84 3.13 13.58 -5.71
C TRP A 84 3.01 13.43 -4.19
N PRO A 85 2.84 14.52 -3.44
CA PRO A 85 2.63 14.43 -2.01
C PRO A 85 1.27 13.76 -1.73
N ALA A 86 1.25 12.89 -0.73
CA ALA A 86 0.11 12.06 -0.38
C ALA A 86 0.06 11.80 1.12
N LYS A 87 -1.06 11.24 1.58
CA LYS A 87 -1.20 10.62 2.89
C LYS A 87 -1.42 9.13 2.70
N TYR A 88 -0.55 8.32 3.29
CA TYR A 88 -0.76 6.89 3.41
C TYR A 88 -1.75 6.63 4.53
N ILE A 89 -2.84 5.93 4.21
CA ILE A 89 -3.93 5.62 5.12
C ILE A 89 -4.05 4.11 5.22
N PHE A 90 -4.07 3.64 6.45
CA PHE A 90 -4.28 2.24 6.78
C PHE A 90 -5.49 2.12 7.70
N SER A 91 -6.46 1.29 7.33
CA SER A 91 -7.69 1.07 8.11
C SER A 91 -7.90 -0.40 8.41
N LEU A 92 -8.20 -0.69 9.68
CA LEU A 92 -8.52 -2.01 10.23
C LEU A 92 -10.01 -2.14 10.65
N GLY A 93 -10.78 -1.07 10.55
CA GLY A 93 -12.15 -1.01 11.06
C GLY A 93 -12.21 -1.06 12.58
N SER A 94 -13.40 -1.27 13.11
CA SER A 94 -13.74 -1.22 14.54
C SER A 94 -13.52 -2.53 15.28
N PHE A 95 -13.46 -3.67 14.59
CA PHE A 95 -13.24 -4.98 15.21
C PHE A 95 -12.38 -5.92 14.36
N VAL A 96 -11.83 -6.94 15.02
CA VAL A 96 -11.18 -8.09 14.39
C VAL A 96 -11.92 -9.36 14.78
N VAL A 97 -12.22 -10.23 13.81
CA VAL A 97 -12.82 -11.54 14.07
C VAL A 97 -11.72 -12.58 14.23
N ARG A 98 -11.71 -13.25 15.38
CA ARG A 98 -10.79 -14.34 15.70
C ARG A 98 -11.60 -15.59 15.98
N ARG A 99 -11.40 -16.64 15.18
CA ARG A 99 -12.14 -17.92 15.31
C ARG A 99 -13.67 -17.71 15.37
N GLY A 100 -14.19 -16.79 14.56
CA GLY A 100 -15.62 -16.48 14.49
C GLY A 100 -16.14 -15.53 15.57
N VAL A 101 -15.30 -15.07 16.51
CA VAL A 101 -15.70 -14.13 17.56
C VAL A 101 -15.16 -12.73 17.26
N PRO A 102 -16.03 -11.70 17.15
CA PRO A 102 -15.59 -10.33 17.00
C PRO A 102 -14.97 -9.82 18.32
N VAL A 103 -13.86 -9.10 18.21
CA VAL A 103 -13.18 -8.42 19.31
C VAL A 103 -12.93 -6.98 18.90
N ASP A 104 -13.44 -6.05 19.69
CA ASP A 104 -13.32 -4.62 19.41
C ASP A 104 -11.85 -4.18 19.39
N LEU A 105 -11.52 -3.37 18.40
CA LEU A 105 -10.25 -2.68 18.31
C LEU A 105 -10.34 -1.33 19.03
N PRO A 106 -9.36 -0.99 19.88
CA PRO A 106 -9.30 0.34 20.47
C PRO A 106 -9.14 1.38 19.36
N SER A 107 -9.75 2.56 19.53
CA SER A 107 -9.82 3.59 18.49
C SER A 107 -8.46 3.96 17.87
N ASN A 108 -7.38 3.95 18.66
CA ASN A 108 -6.02 4.22 18.19
C ASN A 108 -5.38 3.11 17.33
N LYS A 109 -6.08 1.98 17.14
CA LYS A 109 -5.67 0.88 16.26
C LYS A 109 -6.62 0.68 15.08
N GLN A 110 -7.72 1.42 15.00
CA GLN A 110 -8.71 1.28 13.93
C GLN A 110 -8.21 1.87 12.61
N SER A 111 -7.39 2.93 12.67
CA SER A 111 -6.74 3.51 11.50
C SER A 111 -5.46 4.25 11.86
N SER A 112 -4.53 4.35 10.92
CA SER A 112 -3.39 5.25 10.97
C SER A 112 -3.30 6.08 9.69
N THR A 113 -2.65 7.24 9.79
CA THR A 113 -2.39 8.12 8.65
C THR A 113 -0.99 8.69 8.78
N GLU A 114 -0.20 8.60 7.72
CA GLU A 114 1.18 9.05 7.66
C GLU A 114 1.38 9.90 6.40
N GLU A 115 2.20 10.94 6.48
CA GLU A 115 2.58 11.71 5.30
C GLU A 115 3.48 10.85 4.40
N ALA A 116 3.28 10.96 3.09
CA ALA A 116 4.00 10.19 2.08
C ALA A 116 4.34 11.06 0.87
N LEU A 117 5.39 10.67 0.16
CA LEU A 117 5.73 11.23 -1.15
C LEU A 117 5.81 10.09 -2.15
N ILE A 118 4.98 10.16 -3.19
CA ILE A 118 4.99 9.19 -4.27
C ILE A 118 5.93 9.72 -5.35
N THR A 119 7.01 9.00 -5.58
CA THR A 119 7.92 9.27 -6.71
C THR A 119 7.63 8.26 -7.81
N ALA A 120 7.44 8.74 -9.04
CA ALA A 120 7.17 7.89 -10.19
C ALA A 120 7.92 8.38 -11.43
N GLN A 121 8.20 7.45 -12.34
CA GLN A 121 8.80 7.71 -13.66
C GLN A 121 7.96 7.01 -14.72
N TYR A 122 7.86 7.59 -15.91
CA TYR A 122 7.22 6.92 -17.05
C TYR A 122 8.29 6.28 -17.93
N LYS A 123 8.29 4.93 -18.00
CA LYS A 123 9.31 4.15 -18.71
C LYS A 123 8.67 3.00 -19.47
N ASP A 124 9.11 2.78 -20.69
CA ASP A 124 8.71 1.64 -21.53
C ASP A 124 7.19 1.44 -21.63
N GLY A 125 6.45 2.56 -21.70
CA GLY A 125 4.99 2.55 -21.85
C GLY A 125 4.20 2.34 -20.54
N ARG A 126 4.84 2.40 -19.37
CA ARG A 126 4.17 2.26 -18.06
C ARG A 126 4.75 3.19 -17.00
N TRP A 127 3.94 3.48 -15.99
CA TRP A 127 4.45 4.09 -14.76
C TRP A 127 5.28 3.10 -13.95
N VAL A 128 6.38 3.57 -13.39
CA VAL A 128 7.29 2.82 -12.53
C VAL A 128 7.54 3.63 -11.27
N PHE A 129 7.48 3.00 -10.11
CA PHE A 129 7.80 3.62 -8.82
C PHE A 129 9.24 3.22 -8.47
N PRO A 130 10.23 4.11 -8.68
CA PRO A 130 11.61 3.83 -8.33
C PRO A 130 11.74 3.58 -6.83
N ASN A 131 12.52 2.55 -6.48
CA ASN A 131 12.93 2.09 -5.14
C ASN A 131 12.28 2.80 -3.93
N THR A 132 11.53 2.03 -3.13
CA THR A 132 10.89 2.49 -1.88
C THR A 132 11.86 2.87 -0.76
N LYS A 133 13.18 2.66 -0.94
CA LYS A 133 14.21 2.90 0.08
C LYS A 133 14.44 4.38 0.42
N ASP A 134 14.18 5.29 -0.52
CA ASP A 134 14.47 6.72 -0.33
C ASP A 134 13.22 7.55 0.01
N SER A 135 12.04 6.93 0.04
CA SER A 135 10.75 7.60 0.29
C SER A 135 9.99 6.98 1.47
N GLY A 136 10.67 6.74 2.59
CA GLY A 136 10.08 6.64 3.96
C GLY A 136 8.88 5.72 4.21
N GLY A 137 8.45 4.91 3.24
CA GLY A 137 7.17 4.21 3.24
C GLY A 137 7.33 2.73 2.93
N GLY A 138 8.28 2.07 3.59
CA GLY A 138 8.26 0.60 3.70
C GLY A 138 7.23 0.24 4.76
N GLY A 139 6.05 -0.21 4.36
CA GLY A 139 5.00 -0.63 5.30
C GLY A 139 5.04 -2.14 5.51
N SER A 140 5.66 -2.61 6.59
CA SER A 140 5.58 -4.04 6.92
C SER A 140 4.18 -4.38 7.41
N PHE A 141 3.60 -5.42 6.82
CA PHE A 141 2.32 -5.94 7.24
C PHE A 141 2.49 -6.77 8.54
N GLY A 142 2.29 -6.11 9.68
CA GLY A 142 1.87 -6.75 10.94
C GLY A 142 2.96 -7.13 11.95
N SER A 143 2.92 -6.46 13.11
CA SER A 143 2.53 -7.07 14.38
C SER A 143 2.33 -5.98 15.43
N SER A 144 1.14 -5.92 16.04
CA SER A 144 0.86 -5.28 17.33
C SER A 144 1.57 -3.93 17.65
N GLY A 145 0.86 -2.82 17.42
CA GLY A 145 0.94 -1.61 18.24
C GLY A 145 2.27 -0.85 18.26
N GLY A 146 2.28 0.26 17.55
CA GLY A 146 3.25 1.33 17.79
C GLY A 146 4.58 1.17 17.06
N ASN A 147 4.92 2.22 16.34
CA ASN A 147 6.17 2.49 15.63
C ASN A 147 6.42 1.65 14.38
N PHE A 148 6.14 2.26 13.23
CA PHE A 148 6.84 1.92 12.00
C PHE A 148 7.97 2.94 11.78
N LYS A 149 9.20 2.47 11.96
CA LYS A 149 10.42 3.15 11.51
C LYS A 149 11.09 2.18 10.53
N VAL A 150 11.40 2.69 9.34
CA VAL A 150 12.50 2.19 8.52
C VAL A 150 13.70 3.08 8.81
#